data_AF-A0A1G6CM06-F1
#
_entry.id   AF-A0A1G6CM06-F1
#
_cell.length_a   1.000
_cell.length_b   1.000
_cell.length_c   1.000
_cell.angle_alpha   90.00
_cell.angle_beta   90.00
_cell.angle_gamma   90.00
#
_symmetry.space_group_name_H-M   'P 1'
#
loop_
_entity.id
_entity.type
_entity.pdbx_description
1 polymer ?
#
loop_
_entity_poly.entity_id
_entity_poly.type
_entity_poly.pdbx_seq_one_letter_code
_entity_poly.pdbx_strand_id
1 'polypeptide(L)'
;MDRDVRRKRHKSKYKRKRTSRLFTIGAVAIFLACAGVGAYFYHDYSHRVYSTCVVELGGDVKATDFLRDASKKAVFTPDTVITTEYAGTYKVGVVSEPFTYECNLEVDDTIAPELTVKDLTRTKEEIPGAKDFVEEVSDASGDVTVYFQTALSFDNYGKIPVEIVAEDGSGNKTVKNATLNLVEEYDIIPPVIEGQLDKIVYVGQSASFKSGVVVTDNVDSDIQVQVDSSHVDLNTPGEYTVIYTAEDSMGNMDLAEGKITVIEQLYTEDQVYALADEILADIIKPDMSDYDKAHAIYVWIQGNIGYSESTDRDDWLKGAYDGLTNRHGDCYNYFAVGKALLTRAGIKNEDIEIIPTATRHHFWSVIDCGEGWRHFDCTPRHDKSFKGFYITDEDLMAYSNEHYRSHNYDREKYTYFN
;
A
#
# COMPACT_ATOMS: atom_id res chain seq x y z
N MET A 1 -113.84 76.56 -26.72
CA MET A 1 -112.46 76.69 -26.19
C MET A 1 -111.98 75.37 -25.54
N ASP A 2 -112.29 74.19 -26.11
CA ASP A 2 -112.10 72.89 -25.40
C ASP A 2 -111.52 71.73 -26.25
N ARG A 3 -111.27 71.94 -27.56
CA ARG A 3 -110.68 70.89 -28.43
C ARG A 3 -109.15 70.98 -28.56
N ASP A 4 -108.54 72.15 -28.36
CA ASP A 4 -107.08 72.32 -28.47
C ASP A 4 -106.28 71.81 -27.25
N VAL A 5 -106.90 71.76 -26.07
CA VAL A 5 -106.24 71.30 -24.83
C VAL A 5 -106.06 69.77 -24.82
N ARG A 6 -107.00 69.01 -25.43
CA ARG A 6 -106.95 67.54 -25.49
C ARG A 6 -105.89 67.00 -26.46
N ARG A 7 -105.63 67.67 -27.60
CA ARG A 7 -104.66 67.21 -28.60
C ARG A 7 -103.20 67.38 -28.14
N LYS A 8 -102.89 68.44 -27.35
CA LYS A 8 -101.58 68.61 -26.69
C LYS A 8 -101.33 67.57 -25.59
N ARG A 9 -102.35 67.17 -24.83
CA ARG A 9 -102.25 66.14 -23.77
C ARG A 9 -101.96 64.73 -24.29
N HIS A 10 -102.45 64.35 -25.47
CA HIS A 10 -102.23 62.99 -26.01
C HIS A 10 -100.83 62.82 -26.63
N LYS A 11 -100.31 63.82 -27.37
CA LYS A 11 -98.90 63.83 -27.82
C LYS A 11 -97.92 63.89 -26.65
N SER A 12 -98.28 64.58 -25.57
CA SER A 12 -97.52 64.61 -24.30
C SER A 12 -97.47 63.22 -23.63
N LYS A 13 -98.60 62.52 -23.48
CA LYS A 13 -98.65 61.16 -22.88
C LYS A 13 -97.87 60.11 -23.68
N TYR A 14 -97.91 60.16 -25.02
CA TYR A 14 -97.17 59.21 -25.88
C TYR A 14 -95.66 59.49 -25.86
N LYS A 15 -95.24 60.77 -25.87
CA LYS A 15 -93.83 61.15 -25.61
C LYS A 15 -93.37 60.69 -24.23
N ARG A 16 -94.18 60.88 -23.18
CA ARG A 16 -93.85 60.53 -21.78
C ARG A 16 -93.74 59.02 -21.53
N LYS A 17 -94.55 58.18 -22.21
CA LYS A 17 -94.42 56.70 -22.18
C LYS A 17 -93.20 56.19 -22.96
N ARG A 18 -92.87 56.81 -24.10
CA ARG A 18 -91.68 56.46 -24.90
C ARG A 18 -90.39 56.86 -24.19
N THR A 19 -90.35 58.05 -23.56
CA THR A 19 -89.21 58.48 -22.73
C THR A 19 -89.08 57.64 -21.46
N SER A 20 -90.18 57.27 -20.77
CA SER A 20 -90.14 56.39 -19.60
C SER A 20 -89.62 54.98 -19.92
N ARG A 21 -90.03 54.36 -21.05
CA ARG A 21 -89.49 53.06 -21.49
C ARG A 21 -88.01 53.14 -21.89
N LEU A 22 -87.59 54.23 -22.55
CA LEU A 22 -86.18 54.49 -22.86
C LEU A 22 -85.34 54.71 -21.58
N PHE A 23 -85.91 55.36 -20.57
CA PHE A 23 -85.27 55.51 -19.25
C PHE A 23 -85.12 54.19 -18.51
N THR A 24 -86.13 53.30 -18.52
CA THR A 24 -86.03 51.98 -17.89
C THR A 24 -85.09 51.03 -18.64
N ILE A 25 -85.09 51.04 -19.98
CA ILE A 25 -84.14 50.26 -20.79
C ILE A 25 -82.71 50.80 -20.59
N GLY A 26 -82.54 52.13 -20.55
CA GLY A 26 -81.26 52.77 -20.22
C GLY A 26 -80.79 52.42 -18.81
N ALA A 27 -81.67 52.42 -17.81
CA ALA A 27 -81.33 52.05 -16.44
C ALA A 27 -80.94 50.57 -16.29
N VAL A 28 -81.63 49.65 -16.98
CA VAL A 28 -81.27 48.22 -17.00
C VAL A 28 -79.94 48.00 -17.75
N ALA A 29 -79.71 48.71 -18.86
CA ALA A 29 -78.44 48.64 -19.58
C ALA A 29 -77.27 49.18 -18.74
N ILE A 30 -77.48 50.27 -17.98
CA ILE A 30 -76.49 50.79 -17.02
C ILE A 30 -76.26 49.78 -15.89
N PHE A 31 -77.31 49.19 -15.33
CA PHE A 31 -77.17 48.18 -14.27
C PHE A 31 -76.39 46.94 -14.75
N LEU A 32 -76.70 46.42 -15.94
CA LEU A 32 -75.97 45.29 -16.53
C LEU A 32 -74.51 45.65 -16.87
N ALA A 33 -74.26 46.87 -17.34
CA ALA A 33 -72.90 47.37 -17.55
C ALA A 33 -72.12 47.49 -16.22
N CYS A 34 -72.74 48.03 -15.17
CA CYS A 34 -72.14 48.10 -13.84
C CYS A 34 -71.90 46.71 -13.23
N ALA A 35 -72.83 45.77 -13.41
CA ALA A 35 -72.68 44.39 -12.95
C ALA A 35 -71.57 43.66 -13.72
N GLY A 36 -71.46 43.88 -15.03
CA GLY A 36 -70.38 43.33 -15.86
C GLY A 36 -69.01 43.91 -15.46
N VAL A 37 -68.92 45.22 -15.23
CA VAL A 37 -67.71 45.89 -14.73
C VAL A 37 -67.35 45.36 -13.33
N GLY A 38 -68.34 45.21 -12.44
CA GLY A 38 -68.13 44.64 -11.11
C GLY A 38 -67.67 43.18 -11.14
N ALA A 39 -68.26 42.35 -11.99
CA ALA A 39 -67.84 40.95 -12.18
C ALA A 39 -66.44 40.86 -12.76
N TYR A 40 -66.08 41.73 -13.71
CA TYR A 40 -64.72 41.84 -14.24
C TYR A 40 -63.72 42.19 -13.13
N PHE A 41 -63.96 43.25 -12.35
CA PHE A 41 -63.06 43.63 -11.26
C PHE A 41 -62.98 42.56 -10.16
N TYR A 42 -64.07 41.86 -9.85
CA TYR A 42 -64.06 40.75 -8.90
C TYR A 42 -63.25 39.56 -9.41
N HIS A 43 -63.41 39.19 -10.68
CA HIS A 43 -62.60 38.15 -11.31
C HIS A 43 -61.11 38.55 -11.34
N ASP A 44 -60.83 39.77 -11.80
CA ASP A 44 -59.50 40.37 -11.87
C ASP A 44 -58.86 40.60 -10.50
N TYR A 45 -59.64 40.64 -9.41
CA TYR A 45 -59.15 40.63 -8.03
C TYR A 45 -58.85 39.21 -7.55
N SER A 46 -59.84 38.31 -7.65
CA SER A 46 -59.78 36.94 -7.12
C SER A 46 -58.76 36.04 -7.83
N HIS A 47 -58.43 36.32 -9.09
CA HIS A 47 -57.49 35.52 -9.89
C HIS A 47 -56.15 36.22 -10.12
N ARG A 48 -55.88 37.33 -9.43
CA ARG A 48 -54.64 38.09 -9.63
C ARG A 48 -53.45 37.50 -8.91
N VAL A 49 -53.66 37.06 -7.68
CA VAL A 49 -52.61 36.56 -6.79
C VAL A 49 -52.93 35.19 -6.23
N TYR A 50 -51.90 34.43 -5.89
CA TYR A 50 -52.00 33.30 -4.98
C TYR A 50 -52.18 33.83 -3.57
N SER A 51 -53.10 33.22 -2.81
CA SER A 51 -53.30 33.53 -1.39
C SER A 51 -52.15 33.03 -0.52
N THR A 52 -51.42 32.02 -1.01
CA THR A 52 -50.25 31.41 -0.37
C THR A 52 -49.15 31.26 -1.43
N CYS A 53 -47.92 31.59 -1.07
CA CYS A 53 -46.71 31.25 -1.82
C CYS A 53 -45.82 30.41 -0.90
N VAL A 54 -45.33 29.28 -1.39
CA VAL A 54 -44.40 28.41 -0.66
C VAL A 54 -43.00 28.63 -1.23
N VAL A 55 -42.01 28.80 -0.36
CA VAL A 55 -40.61 29.00 -0.73
C VAL A 55 -39.71 28.14 0.15
N GLU A 56 -38.54 27.79 -0.38
CA GLU A 56 -37.51 27.07 0.37
C GLU A 56 -36.88 27.98 1.44
N LEU A 57 -36.50 27.37 2.56
CA LEU A 57 -35.70 28.00 3.61
C LEU A 57 -34.41 28.61 3.05
N GLY A 58 -34.13 29.86 3.42
CA GLY A 58 -33.01 30.67 2.90
C GLY A 58 -33.20 31.16 1.46
N GLY A 59 -34.33 30.84 0.81
CA GLY A 59 -34.61 31.24 -0.56
C GLY A 59 -34.99 32.72 -0.72
N ASP A 60 -34.79 33.24 -1.94
CA ASP A 60 -35.22 34.59 -2.31
C ASP A 60 -36.74 34.63 -2.59
N VAL A 61 -37.43 35.65 -2.09
CA VAL A 61 -38.87 35.86 -2.33
C VAL A 61 -39.14 37.22 -2.97
N LYS A 62 -39.93 37.21 -4.04
CA LYS A 62 -40.35 38.41 -4.78
C LYS A 62 -41.86 38.54 -4.76
N ALA A 63 -42.36 39.77 -4.77
CA ALA A 63 -43.80 40.03 -4.79
C ALA A 63 -44.47 39.44 -6.05
N THR A 64 -43.70 39.28 -7.13
CA THR A 64 -44.15 38.62 -8.36
C THR A 64 -44.43 37.13 -8.20
N ASP A 65 -43.84 36.47 -7.20
CA ASP A 65 -44.04 35.03 -6.95
C ASP A 65 -45.46 34.74 -6.46
N PHE A 66 -46.14 35.79 -5.97
CA PHE A 66 -47.55 35.75 -5.60
C PHE A 66 -48.48 35.98 -6.79
N LEU A 67 -48.02 36.34 -7.99
CA LEU A 67 -48.90 36.61 -9.13
C LEU A 67 -49.38 35.31 -9.80
N ARG A 68 -50.70 35.19 -9.97
CA ARG A 68 -51.30 34.20 -10.90
C ARG A 68 -51.27 34.71 -12.33
N ASP A 69 -51.42 36.03 -12.52
CA ASP A 69 -51.34 36.69 -13.81
C ASP A 69 -49.97 37.38 -13.97
N ALA A 70 -49.04 36.70 -14.64
CA ALA A 70 -47.68 37.19 -14.88
C ALA A 70 -47.61 38.47 -15.75
N SER A 71 -48.71 38.88 -16.41
CA SER A 71 -48.75 40.15 -17.14
C SER A 71 -48.85 41.38 -16.22
N LYS A 72 -49.17 41.16 -14.93
CA LYS A 72 -49.31 42.20 -13.92
C LYS A 72 -47.98 42.48 -13.24
N LYS A 73 -47.94 43.61 -12.53
CA LYS A 73 -46.84 43.97 -11.64
C LYS A 73 -47.25 43.74 -10.20
N ALA A 74 -46.29 43.38 -9.37
CA ALA A 74 -46.48 43.23 -7.94
C ALA A 74 -45.29 43.85 -7.20
N VAL A 75 -45.57 44.52 -6.09
CA VAL A 75 -44.59 45.01 -5.12
C VAL A 75 -45.11 44.71 -3.72
N PHE A 76 -44.20 44.49 -2.76
CA PHE A 76 -44.60 44.33 -1.37
C PHE A 76 -45.03 45.67 -0.77
N THR A 77 -45.90 45.64 0.23
CA THR A 77 -46.24 46.84 1.00
C THR A 77 -45.05 47.31 1.84
N PRO A 78 -44.91 48.63 2.14
CA PRO A 78 -43.74 49.15 2.86
C PRO A 78 -43.54 48.60 4.28
N ASP A 79 -44.60 48.07 4.89
CA ASP A 79 -44.64 47.46 6.23
C ASP A 79 -44.38 45.95 6.24
N THR A 80 -44.28 45.32 5.06
CA THR A 80 -43.97 43.89 4.95
C THR A 80 -42.50 43.65 5.30
N VAL A 81 -42.26 42.79 6.30
CA VAL A 81 -40.93 42.25 6.62
C VAL A 81 -40.88 40.82 6.09
N ILE A 82 -39.91 40.54 5.22
CA ILE A 82 -39.71 39.20 4.64
C ILE A 82 -38.51 38.57 5.30
N THR A 83 -38.71 37.38 5.84
CA THR A 83 -37.62 36.51 6.30
C THR A 83 -37.88 35.11 5.76
N THR A 84 -36.84 34.49 5.22
CA THR A 84 -36.79 33.07 4.87
C THR A 84 -35.75 32.34 5.69
N GLU A 85 -35.18 32.98 6.72
CA GLU A 85 -34.17 32.38 7.60
C GLU A 85 -34.76 31.36 8.58
N TYR A 86 -36.08 31.40 8.78
CA TYR A 86 -36.79 30.50 9.68
C TYR A 86 -38.00 29.91 8.97
N ALA A 87 -38.23 28.61 9.17
CA ALA A 87 -39.40 27.95 8.66
C ALA A 87 -40.67 28.46 9.37
N GLY A 88 -41.76 28.60 8.62
CA GLY A 88 -43.04 29.05 9.17
C GLY A 88 -43.91 29.81 8.19
N THR A 89 -45.07 30.25 8.68
CA THR A 89 -46.04 31.02 7.89
C THR A 89 -46.05 32.48 8.29
N TYR A 90 -45.79 33.36 7.33
CA TYR A 90 -45.73 34.81 7.51
C TYR A 90 -46.82 35.52 6.71
N LYS A 91 -47.31 36.64 7.24
CA LYS A 91 -48.26 37.51 6.53
C LYS A 91 -47.49 38.55 5.72
N VAL A 92 -47.80 38.64 4.42
CA VAL A 92 -47.17 39.60 3.51
C VAL A 92 -48.22 40.42 2.76
N GLY A 93 -48.01 41.73 2.68
CA GLY A 93 -48.83 42.63 1.90
C GLY A 93 -48.32 42.69 0.45
N VAL A 94 -49.18 42.40 -0.52
CA VAL A 94 -48.84 42.45 -1.95
C VAL A 94 -49.72 43.47 -2.66
N VAL A 95 -49.09 44.46 -3.29
CA VAL A 95 -49.76 45.47 -4.12
C VAL A 95 -49.63 45.08 -5.58
N SER A 96 -50.77 44.87 -6.25
CA SER A 96 -50.86 44.75 -7.70
C SER A 96 -51.98 45.66 -8.18
N GLU A 97 -51.61 46.85 -8.66
CA GLU A 97 -52.55 47.94 -8.94
C GLU A 97 -53.76 47.49 -9.76
N PRO A 98 -54.99 47.88 -9.35
CA PRO A 98 -55.32 48.84 -8.28
C PRO A 98 -55.50 48.20 -6.88
N PHE A 99 -55.13 46.93 -6.69
CA PHE A 99 -55.51 46.16 -5.51
C PHE A 99 -54.33 45.91 -4.55
N THR A 100 -54.68 45.77 -3.28
CA THR A 100 -53.77 45.30 -2.23
C THR A 100 -54.33 44.01 -1.65
N TYR A 101 -53.45 43.03 -1.45
CA TYR A 101 -53.75 41.71 -0.92
C TYR A 101 -52.95 41.46 0.35
N GLU A 102 -53.55 40.73 1.29
CA GLU A 102 -52.82 40.09 2.38
C GLU A 102 -52.69 38.61 2.02
N CYS A 103 -51.45 38.16 1.80
CA CYS A 103 -51.12 36.79 1.42
C CYS A 103 -50.32 36.11 2.53
N ASN A 104 -50.21 34.79 2.45
CA ASN A 104 -49.34 33.97 3.28
C ASN A 104 -48.07 33.61 2.52
N LEU A 105 -46.92 33.81 3.13
CA LEU A 105 -45.65 33.21 2.72
C LEU A 105 -45.40 32.01 3.63
N GLU A 106 -45.33 30.82 3.05
CA GLU A 106 -44.95 29.59 3.75
C GLU A 106 -43.48 29.30 3.40
N VAL A 107 -42.63 29.29 4.42
CA VAL A 107 -41.22 28.94 4.29
C VAL A 107 -41.07 27.51 4.79
N ASP A 108 -40.88 26.60 3.84
CA ASP A 108 -40.71 25.17 4.09
C ASP A 108 -39.24 24.81 3.85
N ASP A 109 -38.76 23.83 4.59
CA ASP A 109 -37.43 23.27 4.41
C ASP A 109 -37.57 21.86 3.81
N THR A 110 -37.20 21.73 2.53
CA THR A 110 -37.29 20.47 1.79
C THR A 110 -35.92 19.87 1.45
N ILE A 111 -34.84 20.51 1.90
CA ILE A 111 -33.47 20.16 1.55
C ILE A 111 -32.90 19.31 2.69
N ALA A 112 -32.35 18.15 2.35
CA ALA A 112 -31.72 17.29 3.34
C ALA A 112 -30.36 17.84 3.79
N PRO A 113 -29.94 17.57 5.04
CA PRO A 113 -28.63 17.96 5.55
C PRO A 113 -27.47 17.49 4.67
N GLU A 114 -26.42 18.28 4.57
CA GLU A 114 -25.15 17.84 4.02
C GLU A 114 -24.39 17.01 5.08
N LEU A 115 -23.87 15.86 4.69
CA LEU A 115 -23.20 14.91 5.59
C LEU A 115 -21.93 14.34 4.96
N THR A 116 -20.82 14.47 5.68
CA THR A 116 -19.53 13.84 5.40
C THR A 116 -19.17 12.92 6.56
N VAL A 117 -18.79 11.68 6.25
CA VAL A 117 -18.44 10.65 7.23
C VAL A 117 -17.04 10.12 7.01
N LYS A 118 -16.46 9.59 8.09
CA LYS A 118 -15.16 8.91 8.11
C LYS A 118 -15.30 7.50 8.68
N ASP A 119 -14.38 6.64 8.26
CA ASP A 119 -14.22 5.31 8.85
C ASP A 119 -13.54 5.40 10.22
N LEU A 120 -13.79 4.43 11.09
CA LEU A 120 -13.21 4.37 12.43
C LEU A 120 -12.62 2.99 12.72
N THR A 121 -11.53 2.97 13.48
CA THR A 121 -10.99 1.76 14.12
C THR A 121 -11.14 1.89 15.63
N ARG A 122 -11.75 0.91 16.30
CA ARG A 122 -12.01 0.93 17.75
C ARG A 122 -11.90 -0.45 18.38
N THR A 123 -11.73 -0.52 19.69
CA THR A 123 -11.86 -1.75 20.48
C THR A 123 -13.28 -1.90 21.01
N LYS A 124 -13.62 -3.09 21.56
CA LYS A 124 -14.92 -3.34 22.20
C LYS A 124 -15.17 -2.53 23.47
N GLU A 125 -14.13 -1.95 24.05
CA GLU A 125 -14.23 -1.10 25.25
C GLU A 125 -14.75 0.31 24.91
N GLU A 126 -14.60 0.72 23.65
CA GLU A 126 -14.98 2.05 23.15
C GLU A 126 -15.86 1.93 21.89
N ILE A 127 -17.09 1.42 22.06
CA ILE A 127 -18.05 1.33 20.95
C ILE A 127 -18.52 2.74 20.56
N PRO A 128 -18.27 3.19 19.32
CA PRO A 128 -18.62 4.53 18.89
C PRO A 128 -20.13 4.69 18.64
N GLY A 129 -20.65 5.89 18.88
CA GLY A 129 -21.95 6.32 18.42
C GLY A 129 -21.90 6.84 16.99
N ALA A 130 -23.08 7.02 16.37
CA ALA A 130 -23.17 7.49 14.98
C ALA A 130 -22.49 8.86 14.74
N LYS A 131 -22.46 9.71 15.76
CA LYS A 131 -21.79 11.03 15.71
C LYS A 131 -20.28 10.95 15.59
N ASP A 132 -19.64 9.88 16.06
CA ASP A 132 -18.18 9.75 16.02
C ASP A 132 -17.67 9.51 14.57
N PHE A 133 -18.54 8.99 13.71
CA PHE A 133 -18.29 8.80 12.28
C PHE A 133 -18.47 10.09 11.47
N VAL A 134 -19.00 11.17 12.06
CA VAL A 134 -19.24 12.42 11.34
C VAL A 134 -17.95 13.25 11.27
N GLU A 135 -17.56 13.63 10.06
CA GLU A 135 -16.49 14.62 9.82
C GLU A 135 -17.08 16.03 9.73
N GLU A 136 -18.18 16.17 8.99
CA GLU A 136 -18.92 17.42 8.84
C GLU A 136 -20.41 17.14 8.66
N VAL A 137 -21.25 17.97 9.28
CA VAL A 137 -22.70 17.96 9.08
C VAL A 137 -23.22 19.38 9.16
N SER A 138 -24.06 19.77 8.20
CA SER A 138 -24.64 21.11 8.14
C SER A 138 -26.02 21.06 7.50
N ASP A 139 -26.87 22.00 7.90
CA ASP A 139 -28.18 22.19 7.32
C ASP A 139 -28.64 23.64 7.49
N ALA A 140 -29.50 24.12 6.58
CA ALA A 140 -30.03 25.48 6.63
C ALA A 140 -30.98 25.71 7.82
N SER A 141 -31.67 24.66 8.29
CA SER A 141 -32.56 24.72 9.46
C SER A 141 -31.81 24.69 10.80
N GLY A 142 -30.50 24.39 10.77
CA GLY A 142 -29.62 24.40 11.93
C GLY A 142 -29.41 23.01 12.53
N ASP A 143 -30.20 22.66 13.55
CA ASP A 143 -29.97 21.45 14.36
C ASP A 143 -30.22 20.16 13.58
N VAL A 144 -29.21 19.29 13.49
CA VAL A 144 -29.28 17.99 12.82
C VAL A 144 -29.13 16.83 13.82
N THR A 145 -30.04 15.86 13.73
CA THR A 145 -29.99 14.63 14.50
C THR A 145 -29.25 13.55 13.72
N VAL A 146 -28.27 12.89 14.36
CA VAL A 146 -27.45 11.84 13.73
C VAL A 146 -27.60 10.50 14.47
N TYR A 147 -27.89 9.43 13.72
CA TYR A 147 -28.11 8.07 14.26
C TYR A 147 -27.76 6.98 13.24
N PHE A 148 -27.64 5.73 13.69
CA PHE A 148 -27.47 4.57 12.81
C PHE A 148 -28.82 4.17 12.20
N GLN A 149 -28.85 3.93 10.88
CA GLN A 149 -30.08 3.54 10.19
C GLN A 149 -30.67 2.22 10.72
N THR A 150 -29.79 1.27 11.07
CA THR A 150 -30.16 -0.06 11.56
C THR A 150 -29.44 -0.37 12.87
N ALA A 151 -30.02 -1.29 13.66
CA ALA A 151 -29.34 -1.83 14.83
C ALA A 151 -28.08 -2.59 14.40
N LEU A 152 -26.97 -2.34 15.11
CA LEU A 152 -25.67 -2.96 14.86
C LEU A 152 -25.35 -4.00 15.94
N SER A 153 -24.64 -5.06 15.57
CA SER A 153 -23.99 -5.98 16.50
C SER A 153 -22.49 -5.75 16.44
N PHE A 154 -21.86 -5.71 17.61
CA PHE A 154 -20.42 -5.53 17.80
C PHE A 154 -19.78 -6.79 18.41
N ASP A 155 -20.44 -7.95 18.25
CA ASP A 155 -20.00 -9.20 18.91
C ASP A 155 -18.74 -9.78 18.26
N ASN A 156 -18.53 -9.52 16.97
CA ASN A 156 -17.40 -10.04 16.20
C ASN A 156 -16.46 -8.91 15.80
N TYR A 157 -15.15 -9.18 15.85
CA TYR A 157 -14.12 -8.30 15.33
C TYR A 157 -14.14 -8.27 13.79
N GLY A 158 -13.51 -7.24 13.21
CA GLY A 158 -13.39 -7.01 11.78
C GLY A 158 -14.17 -5.79 11.28
N LYS A 159 -14.32 -5.72 9.96
CA LYS A 159 -14.97 -4.59 9.27
C LYS A 159 -16.49 -4.73 9.31
N ILE A 160 -17.14 -3.85 10.05
CA ILE A 160 -18.58 -3.74 10.21
C ILE A 160 -19.07 -2.54 9.38
N PRO A 161 -19.89 -2.74 8.33
CA PRO A 161 -20.48 -1.63 7.60
C PRO A 161 -21.53 -0.92 8.45
N VAL A 162 -21.52 0.41 8.43
CA VAL A 162 -22.50 1.24 9.15
C VAL A 162 -23.13 2.26 8.20
N GLU A 163 -24.43 2.49 8.37
CA GLU A 163 -25.19 3.51 7.64
C GLU A 163 -25.54 4.64 8.62
N ILE A 164 -24.96 5.82 8.41
CA ILE A 164 -25.14 7.02 9.23
C ILE A 164 -26.23 7.87 8.60
N VAL A 165 -27.26 8.20 9.37
CA VAL A 165 -28.37 9.06 8.97
C VAL A 165 -28.21 10.41 9.64
N ALA A 166 -28.27 11.49 8.86
CA ALA A 166 -28.47 12.86 9.31
C ALA A 166 -29.90 13.28 8.98
N GLU A 167 -30.65 13.77 9.95
CA GLU A 167 -32.05 14.20 9.82
C GLU A 167 -32.24 15.58 10.45
N ASP A 168 -32.79 16.52 9.67
CA ASP A 168 -33.13 17.86 10.14
C ASP A 168 -34.46 17.90 10.92
N GLY A 169 -34.87 19.09 11.37
CA GLY A 169 -36.14 19.30 12.08
C GLY A 169 -37.40 19.11 11.22
N SER A 170 -37.26 19.15 9.89
CA SER A 170 -38.33 19.02 8.89
C SER A 170 -38.54 17.57 8.44
N GLY A 171 -37.61 16.68 8.81
CA GLY A 171 -37.61 15.26 8.50
C GLY A 171 -36.90 14.89 7.21
N ASN A 172 -36.17 15.82 6.57
CA ASN A 172 -35.35 15.48 5.41
C ASN A 172 -34.08 14.73 5.88
N LYS A 173 -33.64 13.76 5.07
CA LYS A 173 -32.61 12.79 5.49
C LYS A 173 -31.51 12.62 4.47
N THR A 174 -30.28 12.55 4.95
CA THR A 174 -29.10 12.11 4.20
C THR A 174 -28.52 10.87 4.84
N VAL A 175 -28.23 9.86 4.01
CA VAL A 175 -27.61 8.60 4.45
C VAL A 175 -26.22 8.47 3.82
N LYS A 176 -25.22 8.16 4.64
CA LYS A 176 -23.86 7.87 4.20
C LYS A 176 -23.35 6.57 4.81
N ASN A 177 -22.56 5.85 4.02
CA ASN A 177 -21.92 4.60 4.46
C ASN A 177 -20.55 4.91 5.05
N ALA A 178 -20.22 4.25 6.14
CA ALA A 178 -18.87 4.20 6.71
C ALA A 178 -18.55 2.76 7.16
N THR A 179 -17.31 2.54 7.57
CA THR A 179 -16.83 1.26 8.11
C THR A 179 -16.32 1.45 9.52
N LEU A 180 -16.79 0.61 10.44
CA LEU A 180 -16.15 0.40 11.73
C LEU A 180 -15.24 -0.82 11.65
N ASN A 181 -13.94 -0.63 11.77
CA ASN A 181 -13.00 -1.73 11.98
C ASN A 181 -12.89 -2.01 13.49
N LEU A 182 -13.58 -3.04 13.96
CA LEU A 182 -13.56 -3.43 15.37
C LEU A 182 -12.39 -4.39 15.62
N VAL A 183 -11.45 -4.00 16.47
CA VAL A 183 -10.20 -4.74 16.71
C VAL A 183 -10.11 -5.20 18.17
N GLU A 184 -9.36 -6.27 18.41
CA GLU A 184 -9.14 -6.78 19.78
C GLU A 184 -8.27 -5.82 20.57
N GLU A 185 -7.15 -5.41 19.98
CA GLU A 185 -6.22 -4.42 20.52
C GLU A 185 -6.02 -3.29 19.50
N TYR A 186 -5.84 -2.06 19.99
CA TYR A 186 -5.56 -0.91 19.15
C TYR A 186 -4.06 -0.68 19.10
N ASP A 187 -3.42 -1.14 18.02
CA ASP A 187 -1.97 -1.05 17.88
C ASP A 187 -1.51 0.30 17.34
N ILE A 188 -0.49 0.86 17.98
CA ILE A 188 0.18 2.11 17.61
C ILE A 188 1.70 1.95 17.55
N ILE A 189 2.20 0.75 17.86
CA ILE A 189 3.62 0.45 17.87
C ILE A 189 3.92 -0.12 16.49
N PRO A 190 4.88 0.46 15.74
CA PRO A 190 5.27 -0.11 14.46
C PRO A 190 5.93 -1.49 14.60
N PRO A 191 5.89 -2.30 13.54
CA PRO A 191 6.69 -3.52 13.49
C PRO A 191 8.18 -3.20 13.59
N VAL A 192 8.99 -4.22 13.86
CA VAL A 192 10.45 -4.10 13.91
C VAL A 192 11.08 -5.02 12.87
N ILE A 193 11.87 -4.44 11.97
CA ILE A 193 12.65 -5.18 10.97
C ILE A 193 14.08 -5.42 11.49
N GLU A 194 14.47 -6.68 11.60
CA GLU A 194 15.80 -7.09 12.09
C GLU A 194 16.36 -8.32 11.35
N GLY A 195 17.46 -8.87 11.88
CA GLY A 195 18.15 -10.03 11.30
C GLY A 195 19.25 -9.64 10.31
N GLN A 196 19.43 -10.46 9.27
CA GLN A 196 20.52 -10.30 8.29
C GLN A 196 20.10 -9.38 7.13
N LEU A 197 20.15 -8.07 7.37
CA LEU A 197 19.85 -7.04 6.36
C LEU A 197 20.99 -6.86 5.35
N ASP A 198 22.23 -6.97 5.82
CA ASP A 198 23.45 -6.85 5.02
C ASP A 198 23.81 -8.18 4.36
N LYS A 199 24.27 -8.14 3.10
CA LYS A 199 24.63 -9.33 2.33
C LYS A 199 25.87 -9.09 1.47
N ILE A 200 26.63 -10.17 1.25
CA ILE A 200 27.71 -10.21 0.27
C ILE A 200 27.26 -11.09 -0.89
N VAL A 201 27.42 -10.61 -2.11
CA VAL A 201 27.02 -11.30 -3.34
C VAL A 201 28.18 -11.25 -4.34
N TYR A 202 28.42 -12.33 -5.06
CA TYR A 202 29.40 -12.32 -6.14
C TYR A 202 28.79 -11.77 -7.43
N VAL A 203 29.60 -11.07 -8.21
CA VAL A 203 29.20 -10.54 -9.53
C VAL A 203 28.49 -11.61 -10.36
N GLY A 204 27.31 -11.29 -10.87
CA GLY A 204 26.50 -12.15 -11.74
C GLY A 204 25.68 -13.23 -11.03
N GLN A 205 25.81 -13.39 -9.71
CA GLN A 205 24.98 -14.33 -8.95
C GLN A 205 23.63 -13.70 -8.56
N SER A 206 22.58 -14.52 -8.55
CA SER A 206 21.27 -14.11 -8.01
C SER A 206 21.29 -14.09 -6.48
N ALA A 207 20.67 -13.08 -5.87
CA ALA A 207 20.56 -12.94 -4.42
C ALA A 207 19.09 -12.86 -3.94
N SER A 208 18.78 -13.50 -2.82
CA SER A 208 17.50 -13.33 -2.12
C SER A 208 17.66 -12.33 -0.98
N PHE A 209 17.18 -11.11 -1.19
CA PHE A 209 17.31 -10.03 -0.20
C PHE A 209 16.46 -10.29 1.07
N LYS A 210 15.37 -11.07 0.97
CA LYS A 210 14.54 -11.42 2.13
C LYS A 210 15.14 -12.49 3.04
N SER A 211 16.15 -13.22 2.58
CA SER A 211 16.71 -14.35 3.35
C SER A 211 17.31 -13.86 4.66
N GLY A 212 16.90 -14.41 5.80
CA GLY A 212 17.42 -14.05 7.12
C GLY A 212 16.93 -12.70 7.66
N VAL A 213 16.04 -12.00 6.94
CA VAL A 213 15.31 -10.84 7.46
C VAL A 213 14.15 -11.33 8.30
N VAL A 214 13.97 -10.74 9.47
CA VAL A 214 12.92 -11.08 10.44
C VAL A 214 12.10 -9.82 10.70
N VAL A 215 10.78 -9.97 10.72
CA VAL A 215 9.86 -8.91 11.12
C VAL A 215 9.08 -9.40 12.33
N THR A 216 9.02 -8.59 13.37
CA THR A 216 8.25 -8.87 14.58
C THR A 216 7.39 -7.68 14.95
N ASP A 217 6.31 -7.93 15.66
CA ASP A 217 5.38 -6.90 16.13
C ASP A 217 4.70 -7.39 17.43
N ASN A 218 4.10 -6.49 18.21
CA ASN A 218 3.44 -6.84 19.46
C ASN A 218 2.06 -7.48 19.28
N VAL A 219 1.34 -7.16 18.20
CA VAL A 219 0.00 -7.71 17.93
C VAL A 219 0.02 -8.61 16.70
N ASP A 220 0.63 -8.17 15.61
CA ASP A 220 0.58 -8.85 14.32
C ASP A 220 1.70 -9.90 14.16
N SER A 221 1.35 -11.14 13.78
CA SER A 221 2.32 -12.24 13.64
C SER A 221 2.71 -12.58 12.19
N ASP A 222 1.91 -12.15 11.21
CA ASP A 222 2.04 -12.53 9.80
C ASP A 222 2.42 -11.35 8.88
N ILE A 223 3.25 -10.43 9.37
CA ILE A 223 3.67 -9.24 8.62
C ILE A 223 4.65 -9.62 7.49
N GLN A 224 4.36 -9.15 6.27
CA GLN A 224 5.21 -9.36 5.11
C GLN A 224 6.20 -8.22 4.93
N VAL A 225 7.49 -8.56 4.77
CA VAL A 225 8.51 -7.58 4.39
C VAL A 225 8.48 -7.29 2.89
N GLN A 226 8.40 -6.00 2.54
CA GLN A 226 8.61 -5.48 1.20
C GLN A 226 10.07 -5.05 1.03
N VAL A 227 10.61 -5.22 -0.18
CA VAL A 227 12.01 -4.95 -0.47
C VAL A 227 12.12 -4.12 -1.73
N ASP A 228 12.70 -2.93 -1.62
CA ASP A 228 13.14 -2.12 -2.75
C ASP A 228 14.64 -2.34 -2.99
N SER A 229 14.95 -3.05 -4.07
CA SER A 229 16.29 -3.31 -4.55
C SER A 229 16.55 -2.66 -5.92
N SER A 230 15.76 -1.67 -6.31
CA SER A 230 15.82 -1.06 -7.65
C SER A 230 17.17 -0.41 -7.98
N HIS A 231 17.95 -0.08 -6.95
CA HIS A 231 19.28 0.52 -7.08
C HIS A 231 20.43 -0.49 -7.00
N VAL A 232 20.16 -1.78 -6.81
CA VAL A 232 21.19 -2.81 -6.70
C VAL A 232 21.63 -3.26 -8.09
N ASP A 233 22.93 -3.12 -8.40
CA ASP A 233 23.55 -3.71 -9.60
C ASP A 233 24.43 -4.90 -9.21
N LEU A 234 23.95 -6.11 -9.49
CA LEU A 234 24.67 -7.36 -9.20
C LEU A 234 25.79 -7.66 -10.22
N ASN A 235 26.01 -6.83 -11.23
CA ASN A 235 27.04 -7.05 -12.25
C ASN A 235 28.28 -6.19 -12.06
N THR A 236 28.22 -5.21 -11.16
CA THR A 236 29.31 -4.28 -10.91
C THR A 236 29.74 -4.39 -9.44
N PRO A 237 31.03 -4.61 -9.14
CA PRO A 237 31.50 -4.58 -7.77
C PRO A 237 31.22 -3.22 -7.11
N GLY A 238 30.68 -3.25 -5.90
CA GLY A 238 30.24 -2.05 -5.20
C GLY A 238 29.38 -2.34 -3.99
N GLU A 239 28.93 -1.28 -3.33
CA GLU A 239 28.01 -1.35 -2.19
C GLU A 239 26.71 -0.66 -2.57
N TYR A 240 25.61 -1.38 -2.41
CA TYR A 240 24.28 -0.94 -2.83
C TYR A 240 23.33 -1.00 -1.64
N THR A 241 22.49 0.02 -1.50
CA THR A 241 21.47 0.07 -0.45
C THR A 241 20.20 -0.62 -0.93
N VAL A 242 19.64 -1.46 -0.07
CA VAL A 242 18.30 -2.03 -0.18
C VAL A 242 17.45 -1.46 0.95
N ILE A 243 16.20 -1.12 0.64
CA ILE A 243 15.24 -0.62 1.64
C ILE A 243 14.23 -1.72 1.93
N TYR A 244 14.08 -2.05 3.20
CA TYR A 244 13.08 -2.98 3.71
C TYR A 244 11.95 -2.18 4.35
N THR A 245 10.71 -2.55 4.06
CA THR A 245 9.52 -1.91 4.63
C THR A 245 8.56 -2.96 5.14
N ALA A 246 8.05 -2.75 6.34
CA ALA A 246 7.03 -3.58 6.95
C ALA A 246 5.91 -2.65 7.44
N GLU A 247 4.67 -3.08 7.21
CA GLU A 247 3.46 -2.36 7.61
C GLU A 247 2.54 -3.38 8.31
N ASP A 248 2.09 -3.04 9.51
CA ASP A 248 1.15 -3.86 10.27
C ASP A 248 -0.30 -3.71 9.76
N SER A 249 -1.26 -4.38 10.41
CA SER A 249 -2.67 -4.31 10.00
C SER A 249 -3.35 -2.96 10.32
N MET A 250 -2.73 -2.11 11.14
CA MET A 250 -3.20 -0.78 11.54
C MET A 250 -2.50 0.36 10.77
N GLY A 251 -1.57 0.04 9.88
CA GLY A 251 -0.83 0.99 9.05
C GLY A 251 0.39 1.61 9.73
N ASN A 252 0.82 1.08 10.88
CA ASN A 252 2.10 1.47 11.47
C ASN A 252 3.23 0.85 10.64
N MET A 253 4.28 1.62 10.37
CA MET A 253 5.35 1.23 9.44
C MET A 253 6.73 1.34 10.06
N ASP A 254 7.61 0.41 9.68
CA ASP A 254 9.04 0.48 9.92
C ASP A 254 9.82 0.41 8.61
N LEU A 255 10.98 1.06 8.60
CA LEU A 255 11.89 1.15 7.47
C LEU A 255 13.31 0.86 7.96
N ALA A 256 13.89 -0.19 7.40
CA ALA A 256 15.28 -0.55 7.65
C ALA A 256 16.09 -0.54 6.35
N GLU A 257 17.34 -0.10 6.44
CA GLU A 257 18.30 -0.16 5.34
C GLU A 257 19.21 -1.38 5.51
N GLY A 258 19.48 -2.08 4.41
CA GLY A 258 20.53 -3.11 4.37
C GLY A 258 21.50 -2.85 3.23
N LYS A 259 22.73 -3.30 3.43
CA LYS A 259 23.85 -3.08 2.53
C LYS A 259 24.21 -4.34 1.77
N ILE A 260 24.15 -4.27 0.44
CA ILE A 260 24.53 -5.35 -0.46
C ILE A 260 25.91 -5.04 -1.02
N THR A 261 26.91 -5.78 -0.57
CA THR A 261 28.28 -5.70 -1.08
C THR A 261 28.44 -6.69 -2.21
N VAL A 262 28.52 -6.19 -3.44
CA VAL A 262 28.82 -6.97 -4.63
C VAL A 262 30.34 -7.02 -4.78
N ILE A 263 30.90 -8.22 -4.77
CA ILE A 263 32.34 -8.46 -4.90
C ILE A 263 32.64 -9.22 -6.17
N GLU A 264 33.78 -8.91 -6.79
CA GLU A 264 34.27 -9.64 -7.95
C GLU A 264 34.59 -11.09 -7.58
N GLN A 265 34.09 -12.04 -8.38
CA GLN A 265 34.51 -13.44 -8.26
C GLN A 265 35.84 -13.60 -9.00
N LEU A 266 36.95 -13.49 -8.27
CA LEU A 266 38.31 -13.52 -8.83
C LEU A 266 38.77 -14.91 -9.31
N TYR A 267 37.97 -15.96 -9.10
CA TYR A 267 38.32 -17.32 -9.43
C TYR A 267 37.13 -18.11 -10.01
N THR A 268 37.37 -18.76 -11.15
CA THR A 268 36.56 -19.84 -11.73
C THR A 268 37.39 -21.11 -11.83
N GLU A 269 36.75 -22.27 -12.03
CA GLU A 269 37.48 -23.53 -12.29
C GLU A 269 38.44 -23.40 -13.48
N ASP A 270 38.00 -22.77 -14.57
CA ASP A 270 38.85 -22.50 -15.74
C ASP A 270 40.08 -21.62 -15.40
N GLN A 271 39.92 -20.61 -14.55
CA GLN A 271 41.03 -19.74 -14.14
C GLN A 271 42.01 -20.47 -13.22
N VAL A 272 41.51 -21.25 -12.26
CA VAL A 272 42.36 -22.09 -11.38
C VAL A 272 43.13 -23.11 -12.21
N TYR A 273 42.47 -23.74 -13.19
CA TYR A 273 43.08 -24.70 -14.10
C TYR A 273 44.09 -24.05 -15.05
N ALA A 274 43.84 -22.83 -15.53
CA ALA A 274 44.83 -22.10 -16.33
C ALA A 274 46.10 -21.82 -15.52
N LEU A 275 45.99 -21.35 -14.27
CA LEU A 275 47.14 -21.15 -13.38
C LEU A 275 47.89 -22.46 -13.08
N ALA A 276 47.14 -23.56 -12.87
CA ALA A 276 47.73 -24.88 -12.68
C ALA A 276 48.48 -25.35 -13.94
N ASP A 277 47.91 -25.18 -15.13
CA ASP A 277 48.51 -25.55 -16.41
C ASP A 277 49.81 -24.79 -16.68
N GLU A 278 49.88 -23.49 -16.34
CA GLU A 278 51.11 -22.70 -16.45
C GLU A 278 52.25 -23.29 -15.61
N ILE A 279 51.96 -23.69 -14.37
CA ILE A 279 52.94 -24.33 -13.48
C ILE A 279 53.34 -25.70 -14.01
N LEU A 280 52.36 -26.51 -14.45
CA LEU A 280 52.61 -27.85 -14.97
C LEU A 280 53.48 -27.82 -16.22
N ALA A 281 53.33 -26.81 -17.08
CA ALA A 281 54.18 -26.64 -18.25
C ALA A 281 55.67 -26.47 -17.90
N ASP A 282 55.98 -25.90 -16.72
CA ASP A 282 57.35 -25.71 -16.25
C ASP A 282 57.93 -26.96 -15.57
N ILE A 283 57.10 -27.74 -14.86
CA ILE A 283 57.56 -28.84 -14.02
C ILE A 283 57.41 -30.23 -14.65
N ILE A 284 56.54 -30.41 -15.66
CA ILE A 284 56.25 -31.70 -16.29
C ILE A 284 56.93 -31.83 -17.66
N LYS A 285 57.50 -33.01 -17.94
CA LYS A 285 58.22 -33.32 -19.20
C LYS A 285 57.53 -34.47 -19.96
N PRO A 286 57.67 -34.56 -21.31
CA PRO A 286 56.91 -35.49 -22.16
C PRO A 286 56.96 -37.00 -21.86
N ASP A 287 57.83 -37.48 -20.97
CA ASP A 287 57.97 -38.91 -20.67
C ASP A 287 57.97 -39.21 -19.16
N MET A 288 57.49 -38.28 -18.33
CA MET A 288 57.38 -38.51 -16.89
C MET A 288 56.31 -39.55 -16.58
N SER A 289 56.65 -40.51 -15.72
CA SER A 289 55.65 -41.39 -15.11
C SER A 289 54.71 -40.59 -14.22
N ASP A 290 53.52 -41.11 -13.92
CA ASP A 290 52.60 -40.40 -13.02
C ASP A 290 53.20 -40.21 -11.62
N TYR A 291 54.08 -41.12 -11.18
CA TYR A 291 54.87 -40.95 -9.96
C TYR A 291 55.82 -39.74 -10.07
N ASP A 292 56.57 -39.62 -11.18
CA ASP A 292 57.52 -38.52 -11.38
C ASP A 292 56.79 -37.17 -11.48
N LYS A 293 55.62 -37.15 -12.14
CA LYS A 293 54.76 -35.97 -12.20
C LYS A 293 54.25 -35.58 -10.81
N ALA A 294 53.72 -36.54 -10.05
CA ALA A 294 53.24 -36.31 -8.69
C ALA A 294 54.36 -35.80 -7.78
N HIS A 295 55.56 -36.38 -7.90
CA HIS A 295 56.74 -35.95 -7.15
C HIS A 295 57.16 -34.52 -7.52
N ALA A 296 57.16 -34.18 -8.81
CA ALA A 296 57.46 -32.82 -9.28
C ALA A 296 56.46 -31.80 -8.71
N ILE A 297 55.17 -32.13 -8.71
CA ILE A 297 54.10 -31.32 -8.10
C ILE A 297 54.34 -31.16 -6.60
N TYR A 298 54.59 -32.25 -5.86
CA TYR A 298 54.87 -32.22 -4.44
C TYR A 298 56.04 -31.29 -4.09
N VAL A 299 57.16 -31.45 -4.80
CA VAL A 299 58.36 -30.63 -4.61
C VAL A 299 58.08 -29.17 -4.92
N TRP A 300 57.36 -28.90 -6.01
CA TRP A 300 57.01 -27.54 -6.38
C TRP A 300 56.12 -26.89 -5.31
N ILE A 301 55.10 -27.57 -4.79
CA ILE A 301 54.22 -27.02 -3.74
C ILE A 301 55.02 -26.69 -2.48
N GLN A 302 55.84 -27.62 -1.99
CA GLN A 302 56.65 -27.40 -0.77
C GLN A 302 57.70 -26.30 -0.94
N GLY A 303 58.15 -26.04 -2.17
CA GLY A 303 59.14 -25.01 -2.46
C GLY A 303 58.57 -23.63 -2.76
N ASN A 304 57.30 -23.54 -3.16
CA ASN A 304 56.71 -22.31 -3.71
C ASN A 304 55.51 -21.79 -2.92
N ILE A 305 55.02 -22.52 -1.92
CA ILE A 305 53.96 -22.05 -1.02
C ILE A 305 54.52 -21.89 0.39
N GLY A 306 54.30 -20.72 1.01
CA GLY A 306 54.61 -20.46 2.41
C GLY A 306 53.45 -20.84 3.34
N TYR A 307 53.75 -21.37 4.53
CA TYR A 307 52.68 -21.67 5.50
C TYR A 307 52.21 -20.40 6.23
N SER A 308 50.91 -20.16 6.26
CA SER A 308 50.25 -19.08 6.99
C SER A 308 48.84 -19.49 7.40
N GLU A 309 48.39 -19.17 8.61
CA GLU A 309 47.02 -19.46 9.06
C GLU A 309 45.97 -18.80 8.14
N SER A 310 44.97 -19.58 7.71
CA SER A 310 43.78 -19.12 6.98
C SER A 310 42.53 -19.41 7.79
N THR A 311 41.43 -18.70 7.57
CA THR A 311 40.14 -18.99 8.21
C THR A 311 39.13 -19.65 7.27
N ASP A 312 39.37 -19.59 5.97
CA ASP A 312 38.43 -20.04 4.93
C ASP A 312 38.81 -21.42 4.40
N ARG A 313 37.89 -22.37 4.54
CA ARG A 313 38.11 -23.80 4.29
C ARG A 313 36.92 -24.51 3.64
N ASP A 314 35.96 -23.74 3.12
CA ASP A 314 34.70 -24.30 2.61
C ASP A 314 34.71 -24.48 1.09
N ASP A 315 35.53 -23.72 0.37
CA ASP A 315 35.62 -23.76 -1.11
C ASP A 315 37.04 -24.11 -1.55
N TRP A 316 37.21 -25.31 -2.11
CA TRP A 316 38.53 -25.78 -2.57
C TRP A 316 39.03 -24.98 -3.78
N LEU A 317 38.15 -24.44 -4.64
CA LEU A 317 38.57 -23.61 -5.77
C LEU A 317 39.18 -22.31 -5.29
N LYS A 318 38.57 -21.68 -4.27
CA LYS A 318 39.14 -20.51 -3.61
C LYS A 318 40.48 -20.84 -2.96
N GLY A 319 40.52 -21.93 -2.19
CA GLY A 319 41.75 -22.38 -1.52
C GLY A 319 42.90 -22.59 -2.52
N ALA A 320 42.60 -23.17 -3.69
CA ALA A 320 43.54 -23.38 -4.77
C ALA A 320 43.95 -22.04 -5.42
N TYR A 321 43.00 -21.17 -5.75
CA TYR A 321 43.29 -19.86 -6.32
C TYR A 321 44.19 -19.02 -5.41
N ASP A 322 43.86 -18.92 -4.12
CA ASP A 322 44.63 -18.17 -3.14
C ASP A 322 46.06 -18.74 -3.01
N GLY A 323 46.21 -20.07 -2.97
CA GLY A 323 47.52 -20.71 -2.89
C GLY A 323 48.35 -20.56 -4.17
N LEU A 324 47.72 -20.61 -5.35
CA LEU A 324 48.37 -20.44 -6.64
C LEU A 324 48.77 -18.98 -6.91
N THR A 325 47.98 -18.00 -6.47
CA THR A 325 48.24 -16.58 -6.72
C THR A 325 49.12 -15.94 -5.66
N ASN A 326 48.78 -16.13 -4.38
CA ASN A 326 49.45 -15.45 -3.26
C ASN A 326 50.69 -16.18 -2.76
N ARG A 327 50.86 -17.46 -3.14
CA ARG A 327 52.00 -18.29 -2.71
C ARG A 327 52.11 -18.47 -1.19
N HIS A 328 50.99 -18.41 -0.47
CA HIS A 328 50.91 -18.72 0.95
C HIS A 328 49.54 -19.30 1.34
N GLY A 329 49.46 -20.03 2.46
CA GLY A 329 48.20 -20.59 2.98
C GLY A 329 48.39 -21.63 4.07
N ASP A 330 47.30 -22.19 4.59
CA ASP A 330 47.31 -23.26 5.59
C ASP A 330 47.16 -24.65 4.94
N CYS A 331 47.02 -25.71 5.75
CA CYS A 331 46.85 -27.07 5.22
C CYS A 331 45.77 -27.20 4.13
N TYR A 332 44.69 -26.43 4.20
CA TYR A 332 43.61 -26.46 3.22
C TYR A 332 44.07 -25.90 1.87
N ASN A 333 44.83 -24.80 1.87
CA ASN A 333 45.39 -24.24 0.63
C ASN A 333 46.41 -25.20 -0.01
N TYR A 334 47.28 -25.84 0.78
CA TYR A 334 48.24 -26.82 0.25
C TYR A 334 47.54 -28.01 -0.40
N PHE A 335 46.51 -28.54 0.27
CA PHE A 335 45.64 -29.59 -0.28
C PHE A 335 44.96 -29.13 -1.58
N ALA A 336 44.32 -27.97 -1.58
CA ALA A 336 43.57 -27.47 -2.72
C ALA A 336 44.46 -27.21 -3.96
N VAL A 337 45.66 -26.66 -3.76
CA VAL A 337 46.64 -26.51 -4.85
C VAL A 337 47.13 -27.89 -5.35
N GLY A 338 47.38 -28.82 -4.43
CA GLY A 338 47.71 -30.20 -4.76
C GLY A 338 46.65 -30.85 -5.66
N LYS A 339 45.39 -30.78 -5.24
CA LYS A 339 44.24 -31.27 -5.99
C LYS A 339 44.17 -30.68 -7.40
N ALA A 340 44.30 -29.37 -7.54
CA ALA A 340 44.25 -28.69 -8.84
C ALA A 340 45.38 -29.19 -9.78
N LEU A 341 46.62 -29.20 -9.30
CA LEU A 341 47.79 -29.62 -10.10
C LEU A 341 47.74 -31.11 -10.46
N LEU A 342 47.38 -31.99 -9.51
CA LEU A 342 47.25 -33.43 -9.75
C LEU A 342 46.17 -33.73 -10.79
N THR A 343 45.00 -33.09 -10.66
CA THR A 343 43.87 -33.24 -11.59
C THR A 343 44.26 -32.80 -13.00
N ARG A 344 44.90 -31.64 -13.13
CA ARG A 344 45.35 -31.11 -14.43
C ARG A 344 46.51 -31.91 -15.04
N ALA A 345 47.33 -32.56 -14.22
CA ALA A 345 48.36 -33.50 -14.68
C ALA A 345 47.81 -34.88 -15.10
N GLY A 346 46.50 -35.11 -14.92
CA GLY A 346 45.84 -36.39 -15.22
C GLY A 346 46.13 -37.49 -14.20
N ILE A 347 46.58 -37.13 -13.00
CA ILE A 347 46.90 -38.07 -11.92
C ILE A 347 45.63 -38.30 -11.11
N LYS A 348 45.24 -39.56 -10.95
CA LYS A 348 44.11 -39.92 -10.08
C LYS A 348 44.40 -39.46 -8.66
N ASN A 349 43.52 -38.63 -8.13
CA ASN A 349 43.63 -38.09 -6.80
C ASN A 349 42.24 -37.97 -6.18
N GLU A 350 42.17 -38.17 -4.87
CA GLU A 350 40.94 -38.00 -4.09
C GLU A 350 41.24 -37.28 -2.79
N ASP A 351 40.21 -36.63 -2.25
CA ASP A 351 40.30 -35.81 -1.07
C ASP A 351 40.21 -36.67 0.20
N ILE A 352 40.97 -36.32 1.22
CA ILE A 352 40.88 -36.94 2.54
C ILE A 352 41.06 -35.91 3.63
N GLU A 353 40.27 -36.08 4.69
CA GLU A 353 40.25 -35.18 5.84
C GLU A 353 40.48 -35.99 7.11
N ILE A 354 41.14 -35.35 8.07
CA ILE A 354 41.21 -35.86 9.43
C ILE A 354 39.79 -36.01 10.01
N ILE A 355 39.58 -36.91 10.98
CA ILE A 355 38.34 -36.90 11.75
C ILE A 355 38.26 -35.56 12.49
N PRO A 356 37.32 -34.66 12.12
CA PRO A 356 37.33 -33.30 12.62
C PRO A 356 36.99 -33.27 14.11
N THR A 357 37.67 -32.39 14.84
CA THR A 357 37.27 -32.01 16.20
C THR A 357 37.11 -30.50 16.28
N ALA A 358 36.56 -29.98 17.39
CA ALA A 358 36.37 -28.54 17.58
C ALA A 358 37.66 -27.71 17.41
N THR A 359 38.85 -28.31 17.52
CA THR A 359 40.13 -27.61 17.47
C THR A 359 41.12 -28.20 16.47
N ARG A 360 40.75 -29.26 15.74
CA ARG A 360 41.67 -29.96 14.84
C ARG A 360 41.03 -30.22 13.48
N HIS A 361 41.72 -29.73 12.47
CA HIS A 361 41.43 -29.93 11.06
C HIS A 361 42.76 -30.19 10.35
N HIS A 362 42.71 -30.99 9.29
CA HIS A 362 43.84 -31.25 8.40
C HIS A 362 43.28 -31.89 7.14
N PHE A 363 43.70 -31.38 5.99
CA PHE A 363 43.27 -31.85 4.67
C PHE A 363 44.50 -32.27 3.88
N TRP A 364 44.38 -33.38 3.17
CA TRP A 364 45.39 -33.85 2.24
C TRP A 364 44.75 -34.68 1.13
N SER A 365 45.55 -35.24 0.23
CA SER A 365 45.08 -36.06 -0.88
C SER A 365 45.58 -37.49 -0.76
N VAL A 366 44.90 -38.41 -1.42
CA VAL A 366 45.48 -39.69 -1.83
C VAL A 366 45.65 -39.68 -3.34
N ILE A 367 46.67 -40.38 -3.84
CA ILE A 367 46.97 -40.48 -5.26
C ILE A 367 47.22 -41.93 -5.67
N ASP A 368 46.89 -42.28 -6.91
CA ASP A 368 47.20 -43.57 -7.53
C ASP A 368 48.02 -43.35 -8.81
N CYS A 369 49.31 -43.69 -8.75
CA CYS A 369 50.23 -43.62 -9.88
C CYS A 369 50.40 -44.97 -10.60
N GLY A 370 49.51 -45.94 -10.36
CA GLY A 370 49.49 -47.27 -10.99
C GLY A 370 49.81 -48.44 -10.06
N GLU A 371 50.22 -48.17 -8.81
CA GLU A 371 50.55 -49.19 -7.79
C GLU A 371 49.54 -49.20 -6.62
N GLY A 372 48.38 -48.58 -6.83
CA GLY A 372 47.34 -48.39 -5.83
C GLY A 372 47.50 -47.08 -5.06
N TRP A 373 46.50 -46.79 -4.22
CA TRP A 373 46.44 -45.55 -3.46
C TRP A 373 47.63 -45.38 -2.51
N ARG A 374 48.15 -44.16 -2.44
CA ARG A 374 49.16 -43.69 -1.48
C ARG A 374 48.77 -42.30 -0.99
N HIS A 375 49.16 -41.94 0.22
CA HIS A 375 48.89 -40.60 0.71
C HIS A 375 49.85 -39.56 0.11
N PHE A 376 49.32 -38.36 -0.06
CA PHE A 376 49.96 -37.18 -0.61
C PHE A 376 49.59 -35.97 0.25
N ASP A 377 50.46 -35.60 1.19
CA ASP A 377 50.33 -34.42 2.05
C ASP A 377 51.50 -33.47 1.82
N CYS A 378 51.22 -32.37 1.13
CA CYS A 378 52.20 -31.33 0.85
C CYS A 378 52.46 -30.38 2.03
N THR A 379 51.65 -30.42 3.09
CA THR A 379 51.73 -29.47 4.18
C THR A 379 53.04 -29.65 4.96
N PRO A 380 53.92 -28.64 5.03
CA PRO A 380 55.20 -28.79 5.70
C PRO A 380 55.02 -28.93 7.22
N ARG A 381 55.85 -29.77 7.84
CA ARG A 381 56.00 -29.84 9.30
C ARG A 381 57.21 -29.02 9.74
N HIS A 382 57.13 -28.39 10.91
CA HIS A 382 58.19 -27.51 11.42
C HIS A 382 59.57 -28.18 11.51
N ASP A 383 59.60 -29.47 11.84
CA ASP A 383 60.81 -30.27 12.02
C ASP A 383 61.31 -30.91 10.70
N LYS A 384 60.54 -30.79 9.61
CA LYS A 384 60.81 -31.39 8.29
C LYS A 384 61.06 -32.90 8.30
N SER A 385 60.71 -33.59 9.38
CA SER A 385 60.92 -35.04 9.56
C SER A 385 59.93 -35.84 8.71
N PHE A 386 58.72 -35.30 8.55
CA PHE A 386 57.65 -35.90 7.78
C PHE A 386 57.85 -35.72 6.27
N LYS A 387 57.75 -36.83 5.53
CA LYS A 387 57.72 -36.85 4.06
C LYS A 387 56.35 -37.36 3.62
N GLY A 388 55.42 -36.43 3.40
CA GLY A 388 54.04 -36.76 3.02
C GLY A 388 53.87 -37.19 1.57
N PHE A 389 54.94 -37.57 0.85
CA PHE A 389 54.85 -37.94 -0.56
C PHE A 389 54.82 -39.45 -0.75
N TYR A 390 53.76 -39.93 -1.43
CA TYR A 390 53.59 -41.33 -1.85
C TYR A 390 53.78 -42.35 -0.70
N ILE A 391 53.33 -41.96 0.49
CA ILE A 391 53.48 -42.75 1.72
C ILE A 391 52.37 -43.81 1.82
N THR A 392 52.71 -45.00 2.31
CA THR A 392 51.72 -46.06 2.55
C THR A 392 50.79 -45.68 3.70
N ASP A 393 49.59 -46.27 3.73
CA ASP A 393 48.68 -46.07 4.85
C ASP A 393 49.28 -46.57 6.18
N GLU A 394 50.01 -47.69 6.16
CA GLU A 394 50.71 -48.21 7.35
C GLU A 394 51.73 -47.20 7.90
N ASP A 395 52.60 -46.67 7.05
CA ASP A 395 53.62 -45.69 7.44
C ASP A 395 53.00 -44.36 7.90
N LEU A 396 51.94 -43.89 7.23
CA LEU A 396 51.25 -42.67 7.65
C LEU A 396 50.58 -42.87 9.01
N MET A 397 49.95 -44.03 9.25
CA MET A 397 49.31 -44.31 10.54
C MET A 397 50.35 -44.46 11.65
N ALA A 398 51.51 -45.07 11.39
CA ALA A 398 52.61 -45.11 12.35
C ALA A 398 53.06 -43.70 12.75
N TYR A 399 53.34 -42.84 11.75
CA TYR A 399 53.67 -41.43 12.00
C TYR A 399 52.55 -40.71 12.77
N SER A 400 51.31 -40.85 12.32
CA SER A 400 50.13 -40.22 12.92
C SER A 400 49.99 -40.58 14.40
N ASN A 401 50.15 -41.86 14.75
CA ASN A 401 50.04 -42.34 16.14
C ASN A 401 51.09 -41.71 17.06
N GLU A 402 52.31 -41.45 16.57
CA GLU A 402 53.37 -40.77 17.32
C GLU A 402 53.15 -39.26 17.43
N HIS A 403 52.36 -38.68 16.52
CA HIS A 403 52.16 -37.24 16.39
C HIS A 403 50.71 -36.84 16.69
N TYR A 404 50.22 -37.24 17.87
CA TYR A 404 48.90 -36.90 18.38
C TYR A 404 47.74 -37.27 17.45
N ARG A 405 47.85 -38.36 16.69
CA ARG A 405 46.88 -38.77 15.66
C ARG A 405 46.73 -37.71 14.57
N SER A 406 47.80 -37.11 14.08
CA SER A 406 47.77 -35.97 13.15
C SER A 406 47.04 -36.22 11.82
N HIS A 407 46.85 -37.48 11.44
CA HIS A 407 46.23 -37.91 10.17
C HIS A 407 45.21 -39.04 10.36
N ASN A 408 44.57 -39.18 11.53
CA ASN A 408 43.52 -40.19 11.67
C ASN A 408 42.30 -39.79 10.82
N TYR A 409 41.81 -40.71 10.00
CA TYR A 409 40.64 -40.48 9.14
C TYR A 409 39.60 -41.58 9.31
N ASP A 410 38.38 -41.32 8.85
CA ASP A 410 37.29 -42.29 8.86
C ASP A 410 37.47 -43.31 7.71
N ARG A 411 37.79 -44.55 8.06
CA ARG A 411 38.02 -45.65 7.09
C ARG A 411 36.73 -46.19 6.47
N GLU A 412 35.56 -45.89 7.04
CA GLU A 412 34.27 -46.22 6.42
C GLU A 412 33.91 -45.20 5.34
N LYS A 413 34.27 -43.93 5.56
CA LYS A 413 34.13 -42.85 4.57
C LYS A 413 35.16 -42.94 3.44
N TYR A 414 36.43 -43.17 3.78
CA TYR A 414 37.55 -43.17 2.84
C TYR A 414 38.11 -44.59 2.67
N THR A 415 37.53 -45.34 1.72
CA THR A 415 37.77 -46.79 1.57
C THR A 415 38.97 -47.14 0.69
N TYR A 416 39.93 -46.22 0.50
CA TYR A 416 41.04 -46.38 -0.44
C TYR A 416 42.04 -47.48 -0.05
N PHE A 417 42.11 -47.82 1.24
CA PHE A 417 43.08 -48.73 1.84
C PHE A 417 42.44 -49.92 2.59
N ASN A 418 41.15 -50.18 2.32
CA ASN A 418 40.40 -51.26 2.95
C ASN A 418 40.60 -52.62 2.27
#